data_AF-A0A7C5WT40-F1
#
_entry.id   AF-A0A7C5WT40-F1
#
_cell.length_a   1.000
_cell.length_b   1.000
_cell.length_c   1.000
_cell.angle_alpha   90.00
_cell.angle_beta   90.00
_cell.angle_gamma   90.00
#
_symmetry.space_group_name_H-M   'P 1'
#
loop_
_entity.id
_entity.type
_entity.pdbx_description
1 polymer ?
#
loop_
_entity_poly.entity_id
_entity_poly.type
_entity_poly.pdbx_seq_one_letter_code
_entity_poly.pdbx_strand_id
1 'polypeptide(L)'
;MDPGLIASHFSDISWILFALVFGVLVTFISLPPMIGYLVAGFVLSALGMHSGDALGAVADIGVTLLLFTIGLKLNIKDLAR
;
A
#
# COMPACT_ATOMS: atom_id res chain seq x y z
N MET A 1 -12.04 -3.39 -30.66
CA MET A 1 -12.39 -3.91 -29.32
C MET A 1 -11.13 -4.60 -28.82
N ASP A 2 -10.22 -3.80 -28.28
CA ASP A 2 -8.86 -4.22 -27.96
C ASP A 2 -8.88 -5.02 -26.65
N PRO A 3 -8.66 -6.34 -26.68
CA PRO A 3 -8.76 -7.21 -25.50
C PRO A 3 -7.68 -6.92 -24.43
N GLY A 4 -6.76 -5.99 -24.68
CA GLY A 4 -5.75 -5.54 -23.72
C GLY A 4 -6.28 -4.58 -22.62
N LEU A 5 -7.37 -3.84 -22.87
CA LEU A 5 -7.93 -2.90 -21.89
C LEU A 5 -8.72 -3.59 -20.76
N ILE A 6 -9.13 -4.84 -20.97
CA ILE A 6 -9.89 -5.65 -20.01
C ILE A 6 -8.94 -6.42 -19.07
N ALA A 7 -7.71 -6.69 -19.51
CA ALA A 7 -6.71 -7.45 -18.75
C ALA A 7 -5.96 -6.59 -17.71
N SER A 8 -5.71 -5.31 -18.00
CA SER A 8 -5.12 -4.39 -17.04
C SER A 8 -6.07 -4.11 -15.87
N HIS A 9 -7.37 -3.93 -16.14
CA HIS A 9 -8.39 -3.63 -15.14
C HIS A 9 -8.62 -4.75 -14.10
N PHE A 10 -8.28 -6.00 -14.44
CA PHE A 10 -8.39 -7.15 -13.53
C PHE A 10 -7.14 -7.33 -12.65
N SER A 11 -5.98 -6.87 -13.13
CA SER A 11 -4.69 -7.03 -12.45
C SER A 11 -4.62 -6.19 -11.16
N ASP A 12 -5.22 -4.99 -11.16
CA ASP A 12 -5.21 -4.09 -9.99
C ASP A 12 -5.98 -4.67 -8.79
N ILE A 13 -7.11 -5.34 -9.03
CA ILE A 13 -7.92 -5.98 -7.99
C ILE A 13 -7.18 -7.15 -7.35
N SER A 14 -6.43 -7.92 -8.16
CA SER A 14 -5.71 -9.10 -7.70
C SER A 14 -4.60 -8.73 -6.71
N TRP A 15 -4.01 -7.54 -6.87
CA TRP A 15 -2.93 -7.02 -6.04
C TRP A 15 -3.39 -6.62 -4.64
N ILE A 16 -4.52 -5.91 -4.58
CA ILE A 16 -5.14 -5.51 -3.32
C ILE A 16 -5.62 -6.76 -2.57
N LEU A 17 -6.20 -7.73 -3.29
CA LEU A 17 -6.60 -9.01 -2.71
C LEU A 17 -5.38 -9.77 -2.16
N PHE A 18 -4.26 -9.79 -2.88
CA PHE A 18 -3.02 -10.41 -2.44
C PHE A 18 -2.46 -9.74 -1.17
N ALA A 19 -2.43 -8.41 -1.15
CA ALA A 19 -2.05 -7.64 0.04
C ALA A 19 -2.95 -7.93 1.23
N LEU A 20 -4.26 -8.04 1.00
CA LEU A 20 -5.25 -8.33 2.02
C LEU A 20 -5.11 -9.76 2.56
N VAL A 21 -4.95 -10.75 1.69
CA VAL A 21 -4.73 -12.14 2.10
C VAL A 21 -3.46 -12.28 2.92
N PHE A 22 -2.35 -11.68 2.49
CA PHE A 22 -1.10 -11.73 3.24
C PHE A 22 -1.17 -10.97 4.57
N GLY A 23 -1.84 -9.80 4.58
CA GLY A 23 -2.14 -9.03 5.79
C GLY A 23 -2.90 -9.86 6.82
N VAL A 24 -3.92 -10.59 6.38
CA VAL A 24 -4.69 -11.52 7.21
C VAL A 24 -3.83 -12.72 7.63
N LEU A 25 -3.03 -13.29 6.73
CA LEU A 25 -2.19 -14.45 7.04
C LEU A 25 -1.14 -14.15 8.11
N VAL A 26 -0.52 -12.97 8.05
CA VAL A 26 0.47 -12.50 9.03
C VAL A 26 -0.15 -12.20 10.39
N THR A 27 -1.43 -11.80 10.42
CA THR A 27 -2.16 -11.59 11.69
C THR A 27 -2.32 -12.89 12.48
N PHE A 28 -2.37 -14.05 11.83
CA PHE A 28 -2.43 -15.36 12.50
C PHE A 28 -1.14 -15.70 13.27
N ILE A 29 -0.02 -15.05 12.94
CA ILE A 29 1.30 -15.24 13.59
C ILE A 29 1.51 -14.21 14.74
N SER A 30 0.47 -13.50 15.17
CA SER A 30 0.53 -12.42 16.20
C SER A 30 1.36 -11.19 15.80
N LEU A 31 1.62 -10.99 14.51
CA LEU A 31 2.29 -9.80 14.00
C LEU A 31 1.24 -8.74 13.60
N PRO A 32 1.51 -7.43 13.84
CA PRO A 32 0.63 -6.36 13.38
C PRO A 32 0.30 -6.49 11.88
N PRO A 33 -0.97 -6.31 11.46
CA PRO A 33 -1.39 -6.47 10.07
C PRO A 33 -0.65 -5.54 9.10
N MET A 34 -0.16 -4.39 9.58
CA MET A 34 0.69 -3.45 8.84
C MET A 34 1.89 -4.11 8.18
N ILE A 35 2.52 -5.08 8.87
CA ILE A 35 3.69 -5.79 8.36
C ILE A 35 3.29 -6.72 7.21
N GLY A 36 2.13 -7.36 7.30
CA GLY A 36 1.64 -8.26 6.25
C GLY A 36 1.30 -7.52 4.95
N TYR A 37 0.67 -6.35 5.03
CA TYR A 37 0.44 -5.50 3.85
C TYR A 37 1.76 -5.06 3.19
N LEU A 38 2.76 -4.69 4.00
CA LEU A 38 4.08 -4.27 3.51
C LEU A 38 4.82 -5.42 2.82
N VAL A 39 4.85 -6.60 3.45
CA VAL A 39 5.51 -7.79 2.89
C VAL A 39 4.86 -8.20 1.57
N ALA A 40 3.54 -8.17 1.46
CA ALA A 40 2.86 -8.47 0.20
C ALA A 40 3.24 -7.51 -0.92
N GLY A 41 3.31 -6.21 -0.62
CA GLY A 41 3.74 -5.19 -1.58
C GLY A 41 5.19 -5.41 -2.04
N PHE A 42 6.09 -5.72 -1.11
CA PHE A 42 7.49 -6.02 -1.42
C PHE A 42 7.65 -7.29 -2.26
N VAL A 43 6.94 -8.38 -1.92
CA VAL A 43 6.97 -9.63 -2.68
C VAL A 43 6.47 -9.39 -4.11
N LEU A 44 5.38 -8.64 -4.28
CA LEU A 44 4.79 -8.43 -5.59
C LEU A 44 5.59 -7.44 -6.46
N SER A 45 6.23 -6.44 -5.84
CA SER A 45 7.22 -5.58 -6.48
C SER A 45 8.47 -6.36 -6.92
N ALA A 46 8.96 -7.30 -6.09
CA ALA A 46 10.09 -8.18 -6.42
C ALA A 46 9.78 -9.15 -7.58
N LEU A 47 8.51 -9.50 -7.78
CA LEU A 47 8.03 -10.30 -8.92
C LEU A 47 7.93 -9.50 -10.23
N GLY A 48 8.33 -8.22 -10.23
CA GLY A 48 8.36 -7.37 -11.44
C GLY A 48 6.98 -6.85 -11.87
N MET A 49 5.95 -7.11 -11.06
CA MET A 49 4.66 -6.47 -11.23
C MET A 49 4.86 -4.99 -10.85
N HIS A 50 4.58 -4.08 -11.79
CA HIS A 50 4.57 -2.64 -11.52
C HIS A 50 3.18 -2.20 -11.07
N SER A 51 3.14 -1.51 -9.92
CA SER A 51 1.93 -0.87 -9.41
C SER A 51 1.34 0.03 -10.49
N GLY A 52 0.08 -0.20 -10.87
CA GLY A 52 -0.60 0.61 -11.88
C GLY A 52 -0.71 2.09 -11.45
N ASP A 53 -0.84 2.99 -12.43
CA ASP A 53 -0.88 4.45 -12.21
C ASP A 53 -1.91 4.88 -11.15
N ALA A 54 -3.03 4.16 -11.06
CA ALA A 54 -4.07 4.40 -10.05
C ALA A 54 -3.61 4.07 -8.61
N LEU A 55 -2.86 2.97 -8.42
CA LEU A 55 -2.38 2.57 -7.10
C LEU A 55 -1.28 3.53 -6.59
N GLY A 56 -0.44 4.03 -7.50
CA GLY A 56 0.52 5.10 -7.22
C GLY A 56 -0.18 6.38 -6.75
N ALA A 57 -1.18 6.85 -7.48
CA ALA A 57 -1.94 8.05 -7.11
C ALA A 57 -2.61 7.92 -5.72
N VAL A 58 -3.16 6.75 -5.38
CA VAL A 58 -3.75 6.51 -4.05
C VAL A 58 -2.67 6.47 -2.95
N ALA A 59 -1.51 5.88 -3.23
CA ALA A 59 -0.39 5.85 -2.29
C ALA A 59 0.13 7.27 -1.99
N ASP A 60 0.28 8.13 -2.99
CA ASP A 60 0.73 9.51 -2.83
C ASP A 60 -0.23 10.32 -1.94
N ILE A 61 -1.54 10.19 -2.16
CA ILE A 61 -2.55 10.83 -1.30
C ILE A 61 -2.47 10.28 0.13
N GLY A 62 -2.33 8.96 0.29
CA GLY A 62 -2.22 8.32 1.61
C GLY A 62 -1.00 8.82 2.39
N VAL A 63 0.18 8.87 1.76
CA VAL A 63 1.42 9.38 2.37
C VAL A 63 1.31 10.87 2.67
N THR A 64 0.74 11.66 1.76
CA THR A 64 0.51 13.10 1.98
C THR A 64 -0.37 13.34 3.21
N LEU A 65 -1.48 12.60 3.34
CA LEU A 65 -2.37 12.68 4.50
C LEU A 65 -1.69 12.21 5.79
N LEU A 66 -0.85 11.17 5.72
CA LEU A 66 -0.07 10.68 6.86
C LEU A 66 0.91 11.76 7.35
N LEU A 67 1.71 12.33 6.44
CA LEU A 67 2.65 13.41 6.77
C LEU A 67 1.93 14.66 7.25
N PHE A 68 0.79 15.00 6.67
CA PHE A 68 -0.04 16.10 7.13
C PHE A 68 -0.55 15.88 8.56
N THR A 69 -1.01 14.67 8.87
CA THR A 69 -1.46 14.29 10.22
C THR A 69 -0.31 14.30 11.22
N ILE A 70 0.86 13.81 10.82
CA ILE A 70 2.08 13.88 11.63
C ILE A 70 2.44 15.35 11.88
N GLY A 71 2.37 16.22 10.87
CA GLY A 71 2.58 17.66 11.00
C GLY A 71 1.58 18.34 11.94
N LEU A 72 0.31 17.97 11.89
CA LEU A 72 -0.73 18.47 12.79
C LEU A 72 -0.53 18.01 14.24
N LYS A 73 0.02 16.80 14.43
CA LYS A 73 0.31 16.21 15.74
C LYS A 73 1.69 16.61 16.27
N LEU A 74 2.55 17.19 15.44
CA LEU A 74 3.91 17.59 15.80
C LEU A 74 3.89 18.85 16.67
N ASN A 75 4.36 18.74 17.90
CA ASN A 75 4.53 19.89 18.78
C ASN A 75 5.86 20.56 18.47
N ILE A 76 5.84 21.72 17.79
CA ILE A 76 7.06 22.45 17.37
C ILE A 76 7.96 22.77 18.58
N LYS A 77 7.40 22.85 19.80
CA LYS A 77 8.16 23.08 21.04
C LYS A 77 9.00 21.86 21.47
N ASP A 78 8.57 20.64 21.14
CA ASP A 78 9.35 19.41 21.39
C ASP A 78 10.47 19.22 20.35
N LEU A 79 10.34 19.81 19.15
CA LEU A 79 11.36 19.73 18.10
C LEU A 79 12.48 20.78 18.25
N ALA A 80 12.18 21.93 18.87
CA ALA A 80 13.10 23.06 19.01
C ALA A 80 13.96 23.06 20.29
N ARG A 81 13.89 21.99 21.10
CA ARG A 81 14.70 21.79 22.32
C ARG A 81 15.67 20.62 22.12
#